data_AF-A0A1H2LDZ5-F1
#
_entry.id   AF-A0A1H2LDZ5-F1
#
_cell.length_a   1.000
_cell.length_b   1.000
_cell.length_c   1.000
_cell.angle_alpha   90.00
_cell.angle_beta   90.00
_cell.angle_gamma   90.00
#
_symmetry.space_group_name_H-M   'P 1'
#
loop_
_entity.id
_entity.type
_entity.pdbx_description
1 polymer ?
#
loop_
_entity_poly.entity_id
_entity_poly.type
_entity_poly.pdbx_seq_one_letter_code
_entity_poly.pdbx_strand_id
1 'polypeptide(L)'
;MKLPAQDVKPAVTRLKRARGQLDAVIAALESEQDCHDIIPQLAAVAKAVDRAGYLVIATGMKTCYSTGQDVEEEHLEKMFLSFA
;
A
#
# COMPACT_ATOMS: atom_id res chain seq x y z
N MET A 1 0.78 10.13 15.45
CA MET A 1 -0.40 9.42 14.90
C MET A 1 -0.32 7.95 15.28
N LYS A 2 -1.29 7.40 16.02
CA LYS A 2 -1.44 5.94 16.22
C LYS A 2 -2.68 5.49 15.47
N LEU A 3 -2.54 4.53 14.58
CA LEU A 3 -3.67 3.97 13.83
C LEU A 3 -4.26 2.81 14.65
N PRO A 4 -5.55 2.85 15.02
CA PRO A 4 -6.16 1.75 15.75
C PRO A 4 -6.17 0.49 14.87
N ALA A 5 -5.80 -0.65 15.46
CA ALA A 5 -5.57 -1.90 14.74
C ALA A 5 -6.80 -2.37 13.93
N GLN A 6 -8.00 -2.03 14.38
CA GLN A 6 -9.26 -2.35 13.69
C GLN A 6 -9.41 -1.62 12.35
N ASP A 7 -8.96 -0.36 12.26
CA ASP A 7 -9.18 0.49 11.08
C ASP A 7 -8.15 0.20 9.97
N VAL A 8 -6.99 -0.36 10.33
CA VAL A 8 -5.95 -0.79 9.38
C VAL A 8 -6.05 -2.26 8.98
N LYS A 9 -6.91 -3.05 9.62
CA LYS A 9 -7.11 -4.48 9.30
C LYS A 9 -7.34 -4.73 7.80
N PRO A 10 -8.13 -3.93 7.06
CA PRO A 10 -8.30 -4.10 5.61
C PRO A 10 -7.02 -3.85 4.80
N ALA A 11 -6.16 -2.93 5.24
CA ALA A 11 -4.85 -2.69 4.63
C ALA A 11 -3.89 -3.84 4.92
N VAL A 12 -3.87 -4.34 6.17
CA VAL A 12 -3.06 -5.51 6.56
C VAL A 12 -3.41 -6.74 5.73
N THR A 13 -4.69 -7.05 5.52
CA THR A 13 -5.11 -8.19 4.68
C THR A 13 -4.61 -8.05 3.23
N ARG A 14 -4.65 -6.84 2.68
CA ARG A 14 -4.14 -6.57 1.33
C ARG A 14 -2.64 -6.72 1.25
N LEU A 15 -1.90 -6.19 2.21
CA LEU A 15 -0.44 -6.31 2.29
C LEU A 15 0.00 -7.78 2.44
N LYS A 16 -0.72 -8.58 3.23
CA LYS A 16 -0.45 -10.03 3.32
C LYS A 16 -0.62 -10.75 1.97
N ARG A 17 -1.62 -10.35 1.17
CA ARG A 17 -1.81 -10.87 -0.19
C ARG A 17 -0.69 -10.40 -1.13
N ALA A 18 -0.36 -9.11 -1.09
CA ALA A 18 0.73 -8.54 -1.89
C ALA A 18 2.07 -9.21 -1.57
N ARG A 19 2.32 -9.55 -0.31
CA ARG A 19 3.49 -10.34 0.10
C ARG A 19 3.56 -11.70 -0.61
N GLY A 20 2.48 -12.48 -0.60
CA GLY A 20 2.46 -13.77 -1.30
C GLY A 20 2.63 -13.64 -2.83
N GLN A 21 2.14 -12.56 -3.41
CA GLN A 21 2.36 -12.26 -4.84
C GLN A 21 3.82 -11.86 -5.11
N LEU A 22 4.43 -11.09 -4.21
CA LEU A 22 5.84 -10.71 -4.30
C LEU A 22 6.75 -11.94 -4.14
N ASP A 23 6.43 -12.83 -3.21
CA ASP A 23 7.16 -14.10 -3.04
C ASP A 23 7.14 -14.92 -4.34
N ALA A 24 6.00 -14.95 -5.05
CA ALA A 24 5.88 -15.61 -6.35
C ALA A 24 6.71 -14.92 -7.45
N VAL A 25 6.73 -13.58 -7.48
CA VAL A 25 7.57 -12.81 -8.43
C VAL A 25 9.06 -13.05 -8.18
N ILE A 26 9.48 -13.12 -6.92
CA ILE A 26 10.87 -13.44 -6.55
C ILE A 26 11.23 -14.84 -7.05
N ALA A 27 10.39 -15.84 -6.78
CA ALA A 27 10.63 -17.21 -7.25
C ALA A 27 10.68 -17.30 -8.79
N ALA A 28 9.85 -16.53 -9.49
CA ALA A 28 9.85 -16.45 -10.95
C ALA A 28 11.16 -15.88 -11.51
N LEU A 29 11.69 -14.83 -10.87
CA LEU A 29 12.99 -14.24 -11.22
C LEU A 29 14.16 -15.19 -10.93
N GLU A 30 14.14 -15.86 -9.77
CA GLU A 30 15.16 -16.86 -9.39
C GLU A 30 15.15 -18.09 -10.31
N SER A 31 14.00 -18.40 -10.92
CA SER A 31 13.84 -19.48 -11.89
C SER A 31 14.09 -19.05 -13.34
N GLU A 32 14.59 -17.84 -13.56
CA GLU A 32 14.89 -17.27 -14.89
C GLU A 32 13.68 -17.31 -15.86
N GLN A 33 12.46 -17.06 -15.35
CA GLN A 33 11.25 -17.01 -16.18
C GLN A 33 11.22 -15.80 -17.13
N ASP A 34 10.36 -15.86 -18.16
CA ASP A 34 10.24 -14.81 -19.16
C ASP A 34 9.76 -13.47 -18.56
N CYS A 35 10.43 -12.38 -18.95
CA CYS A 35 10.10 -11.04 -18.49
C CYS A 35 8.66 -10.60 -18.85
N HIS A 36 8.10 -11.08 -19.95
CA HIS A 36 6.72 -10.80 -20.36
C HIS A 36 5.70 -11.37 -19.37
N ASP A 37 6.03 -12.44 -18.65
CA ASP A 37 5.18 -13.04 -17.62
C ASP A 37 5.38 -12.38 -16.25
N ILE A 38 6.59 -11.89 -15.95
CA ILE A 38 6.95 -11.28 -14.67
C ILE A 38 6.44 -9.84 -14.55
N ILE A 39 6.57 -9.03 -15.60
CA ILE A 39 6.23 -7.60 -15.56
C ILE A 39 4.76 -7.36 -15.15
N PRO A 40 3.75 -8.07 -15.71
CA PRO A 40 2.36 -7.92 -15.27
C PRO A 40 2.14 -8.29 -13.79
N GLN A 41 2.87 -9.29 -13.28
CA GLN A 41 2.79 -9.69 -11.88
C GLN A 41 3.37 -8.63 -10.95
N LEU A 42 4.54 -8.08 -11.31
CA LEU A 42 5.16 -6.99 -10.55
C LEU A 42 4.27 -5.73 -10.52
N ALA A 43 3.66 -5.38 -11.66
CA ALA A 43 2.69 -4.28 -11.73
C ALA A 43 1.45 -4.53 -10.84
N ALA A 44 0.98 -5.78 -10.77
CA ALA A 44 -0.12 -6.16 -9.89
C ALA A 44 0.26 -6.04 -8.41
N VAL A 45 1.50 -6.41 -8.04
CA VAL A 45 2.03 -6.23 -6.67
C VAL A 45 2.09 -4.75 -6.31
N ALA A 46 2.68 -3.91 -7.16
CA ALA A 46 2.76 -2.46 -6.95
C ALA A 46 1.37 -1.86 -6.69
N LYS A 47 0.41 -2.15 -7.58
CA LYS A 47 -0.98 -1.68 -7.44
C LYS A 47 -1.67 -2.16 -6.16
N ALA A 48 -1.33 -3.36 -5.68
CA ALA A 48 -1.87 -3.88 -4.42
C ALA A 48 -1.30 -3.13 -3.21
N VAL A 49 -0.02 -2.77 -3.26
CA VAL A 49 0.65 -1.95 -2.23
C VAL A 49 0.09 -0.54 -2.22
N ASP A 50 -0.07 0.12 -3.38
CA ASP A 50 -0.63 1.47 -3.47
C ASP A 50 -2.03 1.54 -2.86
N ARG A 51 -2.89 0.56 -3.20
CA ARG A 51 -4.24 0.48 -2.61
C ARG A 51 -4.23 0.30 -1.10
N ALA A 52 -3.24 -0.40 -0.54
CA ALA A 52 -3.09 -0.50 0.90
C ALA A 52 -2.60 0.83 1.50
N GLY A 53 -1.66 1.51 0.84
CA GLY A 53 -1.18 2.84 1.21
C GLY A 53 -2.30 3.88 1.28
N TYR A 54 -3.14 3.95 0.23
CA TYR A 54 -4.30 4.84 0.21
C TYR A 54 -5.27 4.60 1.35
N LEU A 55 -5.53 3.33 1.71
CA LEU A 55 -6.38 3.01 2.86
C LEU A 55 -5.77 3.49 4.19
N VAL A 56 -4.45 3.36 4.34
CA VAL A 56 -3.75 3.83 5.55
C VAL A 56 -3.82 5.34 5.66
N ILE A 57 -3.56 6.07 4.57
CA ILE A 57 -3.65 7.54 4.54
C ILE A 57 -5.07 8.00 4.82
N ALA A 58 -6.07 7.43 4.14
CA ALA A 58 -7.48 7.79 4.34
C ALA A 58 -7.93 7.57 5.80
N THR A 59 -7.50 6.46 6.40
CA THR A 59 -7.77 6.18 7.82
C THR A 59 -7.08 7.19 8.73
N GLY A 60 -5.80 7.49 8.49
CA GLY A 60 -5.05 8.50 9.24
C GLY A 60 -5.68 9.88 9.18
N MET A 61 -6.11 10.31 7.98
CA MET A 61 -6.84 11.57 7.77
C MET A 61 -8.13 11.60 8.59
N LYS A 62 -8.95 10.54 8.52
CA LYS A 62 -10.20 10.44 9.29
C LYS A 62 -9.93 10.60 10.79
N THR A 63 -8.88 9.96 11.30
CA THR A 63 -8.48 10.07 12.71
C THR A 63 -8.03 11.49 13.07
N CYS A 64 -7.19 12.14 12.25
CA CYS A 64 -6.74 13.51 12.52
C CYS A 64 -7.88 14.53 12.50
N TYR A 65 -8.76 14.47 11.50
CA TYR A 65 -9.95 15.31 11.44
C TYR A 65 -10.87 15.10 12.65
N SER A 66 -11.05 13.85 13.11
CA SER A 66 -11.89 13.56 14.29
C SER A 66 -11.27 14.00 15.62
N THR A 67 -9.96 14.22 15.67
CA THR A 67 -9.23 14.56 16.90
C THR A 67 -8.82 16.02 16.98
N GLY A 68 -9.17 16.84 15.98
CA GLY A 68 -8.81 18.25 15.91
C GLY A 68 -7.30 18.48 15.76
N GLN A 69 -6.58 17.49 15.24
CA GLN A 69 -5.17 17.65 14.92
C GLN A 69 -5.05 18.38 13.58
N ASP A 70 -4.40 19.54 13.58
CA ASP A 70 -4.02 20.22 12.35
C ASP A 70 -3.06 19.32 11.57
N VAL A 71 -3.50 18.91 10.39
CA VAL A 71 -2.65 18.24 9.42
C VAL A 71 -2.39 19.24 8.30
N GLU A 72 -1.12 19.54 8.06
CA GLU A 72 -0.75 20.43 6.97
C GLU A 72 -1.10 19.80 5.63
N GLU A 73 -1.85 20.54 4.81
CA GLU A 73 -2.30 20.11 3.48
C GLU A 73 -1.14 19.69 2.59
N GLU A 74 -0.02 20.42 2.63
CA GLU A 74 1.20 20.12 1.87
C GLU A 74 1.82 18.77 2.27
N HIS A 75 1.75 18.40 3.56
CA HIS A 75 2.24 17.11 4.02
C HIS A 75 1.37 15.96 3.49
N LEU A 76 0.05 16.16 3.47
CA LEU A 76 -0.89 15.19 2.91
C LEU A 76 -0.72 15.03 1.40
N GLU A 77 -0.58 16.14 0.68
CA GLU A 77 -0.35 16.12 -0.77
C GLU A 77 0.92 15.32 -1.10
N LYS A 78 2.03 15.56 -0.39
CA LYS A 78 3.27 14.79 -0.55
C LYS A 78 3.07 13.29 -0.29
N MET A 79 2.27 12.92 0.70
CA MET A 79 1.95 11.50 0.98
C MET A 79 1.07 10.86 -0.10
N PHE A 80 0.17 11.62 -0.75
CA PHE A 80 -0.63 11.10 -1.87
C PHE A 80 0.21 10.95 -3.13
N LEU A 81 1.04 11.94 -3.44
CA LEU A 81 1.89 11.94 -4.64
C LEU A 81 2.95 10.84 -4.62
N SER A 82 3.33 10.29 -3.45
CA SER A 82 4.24 9.14 -3.39
C SER A 82 3.65 7.83 -3.94
N PHE A 83 2.36 7.81 -4.26
CA PHE A 83 1.65 6.66 -4.84
C PHE A 83 1.09 6.95 -6.26
N ALA A 84 1.47 8.09 -6.86
CA ALA A 84 1.03 8.56 -8.18
C ALA A 84 2.04 8.21 -9.29
#